data_AF-A0A9W6HXM7-F1
#
_entry.id   AF-A0A9W6HXM7-F1
#
_cell.length_a   1.000
_cell.length_b   1.000
_cell.length_c   1.000
_cell.angle_alpha   90.00
_cell.angle_beta   90.00
_cell.angle_gamma   90.00
#
_symmetry.space_group_name_H-M   'P 1'
#
loop_
_entity.id
_entity.type
_entity.pdbx_description
1 polymer ?
#
loop_
_entity_poly.entity_id
_entity_poly.type
_entity_poly.pdbx_seq_one_letter_code
_entity_poly.pdbx_strand_id
1 'polypeptide(L)'
;MQLTYYVAPWDADDAEQPPEEVQARDGLRWGYVAADLDRFTRMALSRQIGLLAFAPAERYEIVWSAVALALYEADRQPAPADLITAGWQAITVAIQTEARHHGRDLIRHKGTTRRSYVMYWDAAAPRHISSPENGIVERLAVDQIWPMLTAGQQEALAALAVHGSVAAAAQALGKSTAAVHVIARAGRLRFKQWWHEGETPSLPWGRDRRRSEPATHCPAGHERTSETSYIKHTMWRGKPKRQIVCRICREERRAGGRS
;
A
#
# COMPACT_ATOMS: atom_id res chain seq x y z
N MET A 1 -17.18 -18.14 36.03
CA MET A 1 -17.91 -18.16 34.75
C MET A 1 -17.40 -19.35 33.96
N GLN A 2 -18.04 -20.51 34.15
CA GLN A 2 -17.74 -21.77 33.47
C GLN A 2 -18.96 -22.09 32.60
N LEU A 3 -18.74 -22.32 31.30
CA LEU A 3 -19.79 -22.72 30.35
C LEU A 3 -19.99 -24.23 30.45
N THR A 4 -21.11 -24.65 31.03
CA THR A 4 -21.63 -26.01 30.97
C THR A 4 -22.33 -26.22 29.64
N TYR A 5 -21.86 -27.19 28.84
CA TYR A 5 -22.55 -27.64 27.64
C TYR A 5 -23.82 -28.41 28.01
N TYR A 6 -24.92 -28.11 27.31
CA TYR A 6 -26.18 -28.83 27.37
C TYR A 6 -26.02 -30.21 26.72
N VAL A 7 -26.25 -31.28 27.48
CA VAL A 7 -26.38 -32.65 26.97
C VAL A 7 -27.88 -32.92 26.78
N ALA A 8 -28.27 -33.25 25.55
CA ALA A 8 -29.66 -33.55 25.22
C ALA A 8 -30.03 -35.00 25.61
N PRO A 9 -31.31 -35.28 25.92
CA PRO A 9 -31.70 -36.31 26.89
C PRO A 9 -32.11 -37.65 26.27
N TRP A 10 -31.38 -38.15 25.27
CA TRP A 10 -31.74 -39.38 24.56
C TRP A 10 -30.88 -40.61 24.92
N ASP A 11 -30.08 -40.54 25.98
CA ASP A 11 -29.45 -41.72 26.59
C ASP A 11 -30.23 -42.11 27.86
N ALA A 12 -31.22 -42.98 27.71
CA ALA A 12 -31.74 -43.80 28.80
C ALA A 12 -32.50 -45.03 28.26
N ASP A 13 -31.71 -46.07 27.98
CA ASP A 13 -31.96 -47.52 28.13
C ASP A 13 -33.35 -48.14 27.83
N ASP A 14 -33.28 -49.10 26.90
CA ASP A 14 -34.03 -50.37 26.78
C ASP A 14 -35.49 -50.38 26.28
N ALA A 15 -35.67 -50.57 24.96
CA ALA A 15 -36.62 -51.56 24.40
C ALA A 15 -36.41 -51.79 22.89
N GLU A 16 -36.34 -53.07 22.51
CA GLU A 16 -36.25 -53.66 21.16
C GLU A 16 -34.91 -53.50 20.43
N GLN A 17 -34.16 -54.62 20.36
CA GLN A 17 -33.04 -54.78 19.43
C GLN A 17 -33.50 -54.45 18.00
N PRO A 18 -33.00 -53.35 17.39
CA PRO A 18 -33.16 -53.12 15.97
C PRO A 18 -32.32 -54.17 15.23
N PRO A 19 -32.71 -54.58 14.02
CA PRO A 19 -31.98 -55.59 13.25
C PRO A 19 -30.53 -55.14 13.07
N GLU A 20 -29.60 -56.04 13.40
CA GLU A 20 -28.15 -56.01 13.10
C GLU A 20 -27.68 -54.70 12.45
N GLU A 21 -27.15 -53.81 13.29
CA GLU A 21 -26.49 -52.59 12.88
C GLU A 21 -25.55 -52.86 11.71
N VAL A 22 -25.77 -52.10 10.63
CA VAL A 22 -24.91 -52.01 9.47
C VAL A 22 -23.51 -51.62 9.93
N GLN A 23 -22.64 -52.61 10.17
CA GLN A 23 -21.23 -52.41 10.43
C GLN A 23 -20.61 -51.60 9.28
N ALA A 24 -20.16 -50.39 9.61
CA ALA A 24 -19.14 -49.59 8.94
C ALA A 24 -19.11 -49.66 7.40
N ARG A 25 -19.84 -48.76 6.73
CA ARG A 25 -19.48 -48.28 5.39
C ARG A 25 -18.32 -47.28 5.45
N ASP A 26 -17.23 -47.63 6.15
CA ASP A 26 -16.04 -46.77 6.42
C ASP A 26 -15.13 -46.55 5.19
N GLY A 27 -15.61 -46.85 3.99
CA GLY A 27 -14.87 -46.69 2.73
C GLY A 27 -15.24 -45.39 2.02
N LEU A 28 -14.23 -44.63 1.62
CA LEU A 28 -14.32 -43.61 0.57
C LEU A 28 -14.45 -44.27 -0.81
N ARG A 29 -14.65 -43.44 -1.84
CA ARG A 29 -14.77 -43.91 -3.24
C ARG A 29 -13.60 -44.84 -3.61
N TRP A 30 -13.90 -45.86 -4.39
CA TRP A 30 -12.94 -46.86 -4.87
C TRP A 30 -12.30 -47.73 -3.77
N GLY A 31 -12.92 -47.83 -2.59
CA GLY A 31 -12.46 -48.70 -1.51
C GLY A 31 -11.26 -48.16 -0.72
N TYR A 32 -10.90 -46.90 -0.92
CA TYR A 32 -9.93 -46.21 -0.07
C TYR A 32 -10.55 -45.83 1.28
N VAL A 33 -9.72 -45.60 2.29
CA VAL A 33 -10.16 -45.04 3.58
C VAL A 33 -9.50 -43.69 3.85
N ALA A 34 -10.01 -42.92 4.81
CA ALA A 34 -9.44 -41.60 5.15
C ALA A 34 -7.94 -41.67 5.50
N ALA A 35 -7.52 -42.76 6.16
CA ALA A 35 -6.10 -43.00 6.48
C ALA A 35 -5.21 -43.14 5.23
N ASP A 36 -5.76 -43.63 4.10
CA ASP A 36 -5.01 -43.68 2.83
C ASP A 36 -4.77 -42.28 2.28
N LEU A 37 -5.78 -41.40 2.32
CA LEU A 37 -5.66 -40.01 1.85
C LEU A 37 -4.64 -39.24 2.70
N ASP A 38 -4.67 -39.41 4.02
CA ASP A 38 -3.68 -38.81 4.91
C ASP A 38 -2.27 -39.31 4.60
N ARG A 39 -2.11 -40.62 4.33
CA ARG A 39 -0.83 -41.19 3.91
C ARG A 39 -0.37 -40.59 2.58
N PHE A 40 -1.24 -40.50 1.57
CA PHE A 40 -0.89 -39.93 0.27
C PHE A 40 -0.55 -38.44 0.37
N THR A 41 -1.26 -37.70 1.22
CA THR A 41 -0.98 -36.29 1.50
C THR A 41 0.42 -36.10 2.11
N ARG A 42 0.76 -36.91 3.12
CA ARG A 42 2.10 -36.88 3.73
C ARG A 42 3.20 -37.29 2.74
N MET A 43 2.94 -38.31 1.92
CA MET A 43 3.86 -38.71 0.84
C MET A 43 4.06 -37.59 -0.17
N ALA A 44 3.00 -36.89 -0.56
CA ALA A 44 3.10 -35.75 -1.45
C ALA A 44 3.93 -34.61 -0.83
N LEU A 45 3.74 -34.33 0.46
CA LEU A 45 4.49 -33.30 1.19
C LEU A 45 5.95 -33.66 1.52
N SER A 46 6.34 -34.93 1.40
CA SER A 46 7.72 -35.39 1.68
C SER A 46 8.79 -34.66 0.87
N ARG A 47 8.44 -34.16 -0.33
CA ARG A 47 9.33 -33.39 -1.20
C ARG A 47 9.59 -31.95 -0.74
N GLN A 48 9.03 -31.53 0.40
CA GLN A 48 9.25 -30.21 1.00
C GLN A 48 8.87 -29.03 0.09
N ILE A 49 7.95 -29.26 -0.86
CA ILE A 49 7.46 -28.23 -1.79
C ILE A 49 6.67 -27.18 -0.98
N GLY A 50 6.89 -25.89 -1.27
CA GLY A 50 6.13 -24.79 -0.67
C GLY A 50 6.50 -24.41 0.76
N LEU A 51 7.61 -24.92 1.32
CA LEU A 51 8.07 -24.60 2.69
C LEU A 51 8.14 -23.10 3.02
N LEU A 52 8.49 -22.26 2.05
CA LEU A 52 8.65 -20.81 2.23
C LEU A 52 7.42 -20.01 1.78
N ALA A 53 6.42 -20.67 1.19
CA ALA A 53 5.23 -20.03 0.66
C ALA A 53 4.05 -20.15 1.63
N PHE A 54 3.93 -21.28 2.35
CA PHE A 54 2.75 -21.60 3.16
C PHE A 54 3.14 -22.22 4.50
N ALA A 55 2.28 -22.03 5.50
CA ALA A 55 2.45 -22.68 6.80
C ALA A 55 2.26 -24.21 6.68
N PRO A 56 2.83 -25.02 7.60
CA PRO A 56 2.72 -26.48 7.53
C PRO A 56 1.28 -27.01 7.42
N ALA A 57 0.34 -26.44 8.19
CA ALA A 57 -1.07 -26.82 8.17
C ALA A 57 -1.74 -26.48 6.83
N GLU A 58 -1.50 -25.27 6.30
CA GLU A 58 -2.07 -24.83 5.02
C GLU A 58 -1.63 -25.72 3.85
N ARG A 59 -0.35 -26.13 3.82
CA ARG A 59 0.13 -27.08 2.80
C ARG A 59 -0.57 -28.43 2.91
N TYR A 60 -0.85 -28.87 4.13
CA TYR A 60 -1.60 -30.10 4.37
C TYR A 60 -3.00 -29.99 3.77
N GLU A 61 -3.73 -28.93 4.11
CA GLU A 61 -5.08 -28.69 3.60
C GLU A 61 -5.14 -28.60 2.07
N ILE A 62 -4.22 -27.87 1.44
CA ILE A 62 -4.14 -27.76 -0.03
C ILE A 62 -3.94 -29.14 -0.67
N VAL A 63 -2.97 -29.92 -0.18
CA VAL A 63 -2.63 -31.22 -0.76
C VAL A 63 -3.72 -32.25 -0.48
N TRP A 64 -4.26 -32.28 0.74
CA TRP A 64 -5.32 -33.19 1.13
C TRP A 64 -6.58 -32.95 0.31
N SER A 65 -6.98 -31.68 0.15
CA SER A 65 -8.14 -31.31 -0.67
C SER A 65 -7.97 -31.75 -2.12
N ALA A 66 -6.78 -31.56 -2.69
CA ALA A 66 -6.49 -31.98 -4.06
C ALA A 66 -6.50 -33.50 -4.24
N VAL A 67 -5.97 -34.24 -3.27
CA VAL A 67 -6.01 -35.71 -3.26
C VAL A 67 -7.46 -36.20 -3.18
N ALA A 68 -8.27 -35.60 -2.30
CA ALA A 68 -9.68 -35.94 -2.15
C ALA A 68 -10.47 -35.63 -3.44
N LEU A 69 -10.28 -34.45 -4.03
CA LEU A 69 -10.92 -34.09 -5.29
C LEU A 69 -10.53 -35.04 -6.43
N ALA A 70 -9.24 -35.33 -6.60
CA ALA A 70 -8.77 -36.26 -7.62
C ALA A 70 -9.37 -37.67 -7.45
N LEU A 71 -9.55 -38.13 -6.21
CA LEU A 71 -10.23 -39.39 -5.92
C LEU A 71 -11.68 -39.39 -6.39
N TYR A 72 -12.41 -38.30 -6.13
CA TYR A 72 -13.83 -38.16 -6.45
C TYR A 72 -14.10 -37.71 -7.89
N GLU A 73 -13.12 -37.17 -8.61
CA GLU A 73 -13.23 -36.83 -10.03
C GLU A 73 -12.83 -37.97 -10.95
N ALA A 74 -12.09 -38.97 -10.46
CA ALA A 74 -11.64 -40.08 -11.29
C ALA A 74 -12.81 -40.96 -11.78
N ASP A 75 -12.88 -41.21 -13.09
CA ASP A 75 -13.88 -42.09 -13.72
C ASP A 75 -13.65 -43.58 -13.44
N ARG A 76 -12.40 -43.95 -13.14
CA ARG A 76 -11.94 -45.29 -12.77
C ARG A 76 -11.10 -45.22 -11.51
N GLN A 77 -10.92 -46.35 -10.83
CA GLN A 77 -10.08 -46.40 -9.63
C GLN A 77 -8.67 -45.83 -9.92
N PRO A 78 -8.29 -44.69 -9.29
CA PRO A 78 -7.00 -44.07 -9.52
C PRO A 78 -5.91 -44.87 -8.81
N ALA A 79 -4.70 -44.89 -9.37
CA ALA A 79 -3.57 -45.47 -8.65
C ALA A 79 -3.12 -44.50 -7.54
N PRO A 80 -2.51 -45.00 -6.43
CA PRO A 80 -1.94 -44.14 -5.39
C PRO A 80 -0.96 -43.08 -5.92
N ALA A 81 -0.18 -43.41 -6.95
CA ALA A 81 0.76 -42.49 -7.58
C ALA A 81 0.05 -41.30 -8.27
N ASP A 82 -1.14 -41.51 -8.83
CA ASP A 82 -1.93 -40.46 -9.48
C ASP A 82 -2.42 -39.45 -8.44
N LEU A 83 -2.93 -39.94 -7.31
CA LEU A 83 -3.38 -39.12 -6.20
C LEU A 83 -2.24 -38.29 -5.59
N ILE A 84 -1.07 -38.90 -5.37
CA ILE A 84 0.13 -38.19 -4.89
C ILE A 84 0.55 -37.10 -5.89
N THR A 85 0.50 -37.40 -7.18
CA THR A 85 0.85 -36.46 -8.25
C THR A 85 -0.13 -35.28 -8.30
N ALA A 86 -1.42 -35.52 -8.12
CA ALA A 86 -2.43 -34.47 -8.02
C ALA A 86 -2.11 -33.51 -6.85
N GLY A 87 -1.73 -34.05 -5.69
CA GLY A 87 -1.25 -33.26 -4.56
C GLY A 87 -0.05 -32.37 -4.89
N TRP A 88 0.96 -32.91 -5.60
CA TRP A 88 2.13 -32.12 -6.05
C TRP A 88 1.76 -31.00 -7.02
N GLN A 89 0.87 -31.28 -7.96
CA GLN A 89 0.42 -30.28 -8.92
C GLN A 89 -0.34 -29.16 -8.22
N ALA A 90 -1.23 -29.48 -7.29
CA ALA A 90 -2.02 -28.51 -6.55
C ALA A 90 -1.14 -27.54 -5.73
N ILE A 91 -0.20 -28.06 -4.94
CA ILE A 91 0.71 -27.18 -4.17
C ILE A 91 1.61 -26.35 -5.08
N THR A 92 2.03 -26.88 -6.23
CA THR A 92 2.82 -26.13 -7.22
C THR A 92 2.01 -24.98 -7.82
N VAL A 93 0.75 -25.23 -8.18
CA VAL A 93 -0.17 -24.20 -8.68
C VAL A 93 -0.43 -23.16 -7.60
N ALA A 94 -0.67 -23.56 -6.35
CA ALA A 94 -0.85 -22.65 -5.23
C ALA A 94 0.36 -21.70 -5.06
N ILE A 95 1.59 -22.23 -5.08
CA ILE A 95 2.82 -21.42 -5.02
C ILE A 95 2.90 -20.42 -6.18
N GLN A 96 2.55 -20.85 -7.40
CA GLN A 96 2.57 -19.96 -8.57
C GLN A 96 1.51 -18.86 -8.46
N THR A 97 0.33 -19.20 -7.96
CA THR A 97 -0.76 -18.25 -7.72
C THR A 97 -0.37 -17.24 -6.66
N GLU A 98 0.18 -17.69 -5.53
CA GLU A 98 0.67 -16.82 -4.46
C GLU A 98 1.76 -15.87 -4.96
N ALA A 99 2.74 -16.41 -5.69
CA ALA A 99 3.78 -15.59 -6.28
C ALA A 99 3.22 -14.57 -7.28
N ARG A 100 2.21 -14.91 -8.08
CA ARG A 100 1.55 -13.93 -8.97
C ARG A 100 0.86 -12.82 -8.19
N HIS A 101 0.12 -13.16 -7.13
CA HIS A 101 -0.58 -12.18 -6.30
C HIS A 101 0.38 -11.23 -5.58
N HIS A 102 1.56 -11.71 -5.20
CA HIS A 102 2.62 -10.88 -4.62
C HIS A 102 3.60 -10.32 -5.65
N GLY A 103 3.31 -10.48 -6.94
CA GLY A 103 4.15 -10.00 -8.01
C GLY A 103 5.54 -10.62 -8.08
N ARG A 104 5.80 -11.74 -7.42
CA ARG A 104 7.08 -12.44 -7.48
C ARG A 104 7.21 -13.24 -8.77
N ASP A 105 8.36 -13.15 -9.41
CA ASP A 105 8.71 -14.01 -10.53
C ASP A 105 9.36 -15.31 -10.03
N LEU A 106 8.81 -16.45 -10.44
CA LEU A 106 9.34 -17.78 -10.14
C LEU A 106 10.05 -18.44 -11.32
N ILE A 107 10.01 -17.82 -12.51
CA ILE A 107 10.44 -18.45 -13.77
C ILE A 107 11.66 -17.75 -14.33
N ARG A 108 11.55 -16.46 -14.69
CA ARG A 108 12.58 -15.77 -15.48
C ARG A 108 13.61 -15.08 -14.60
N HIS A 109 13.16 -14.43 -13.54
CA HIS A 109 14.00 -13.75 -12.55
C HIS A 109 13.59 -14.17 -11.14
N LYS A 110 13.91 -15.42 -10.77
CA LYS A 110 13.50 -16.06 -9.52
C LYS A 110 13.71 -15.16 -8.30
N GLY A 111 12.62 -14.90 -7.56
CA GLY A 111 12.63 -14.13 -6.32
C GLY A 111 12.57 -12.61 -6.50
N THR A 112 12.55 -12.10 -7.74
CA THR A 112 12.41 -10.67 -8.01
C THR A 112 10.94 -10.26 -8.15
N THR A 113 10.63 -9.00 -7.83
CA THR A 113 9.30 -8.44 -8.08
C THR A 113 9.16 -8.06 -9.55
N ARG A 114 8.09 -8.52 -10.19
CA ARG A 114 7.72 -8.22 -11.58
C ARG A 114 7.50 -6.72 -11.74
N ARG A 115 8.03 -6.18 -12.83
CA ARG A 115 7.87 -4.77 -13.20
C ARG A 115 6.41 -4.33 -13.28
N SER A 116 5.51 -5.17 -13.81
CA SER A 116 4.07 -4.85 -13.90
C SER A 116 3.41 -4.73 -12.53
N TYR A 117 3.80 -5.57 -11.57
CA TYR A 117 3.32 -5.49 -10.19
C TYR A 117 3.81 -4.22 -9.51
N VAL A 118 5.09 -3.89 -9.65
CA VAL A 118 5.66 -2.61 -9.18
C VAL A 118 4.97 -1.42 -9.86
N MET A 119 4.67 -1.50 -11.15
CA MET A 119 3.96 -0.41 -11.83
C MET A 119 2.52 -0.26 -11.32
N TYR A 120 1.80 -1.35 -11.11
CA TYR A 120 0.45 -1.31 -10.59
C TYR A 120 0.41 -0.79 -9.15
N TRP A 121 1.26 -1.30 -8.26
CA TRP A 121 1.25 -0.90 -6.85
C TRP A 121 2.07 0.36 -6.59
N ASP A 122 3.32 0.45 -7.03
CA ASP A 122 4.20 1.60 -6.72
C ASP A 122 4.08 2.76 -7.70
N ALA A 123 3.75 2.52 -8.99
CA ALA A 123 3.57 3.62 -9.94
C ALA A 123 2.14 4.19 -9.92
N ALA A 124 1.13 3.42 -9.50
CA ALA A 124 -0.21 3.95 -9.25
C ALA A 124 -0.40 4.52 -7.83
N ALA A 125 0.33 4.05 -6.81
CA ALA A 125 0.07 4.48 -5.43
C ALA A 125 0.49 5.92 -5.06
N PRO A 126 1.43 6.63 -5.75
CA PRO A 126 1.66 8.03 -5.40
C PRO A 126 1.90 9.02 -6.56
N ARG A 127 1.61 8.68 -7.83
CA ARG A 127 1.67 9.67 -8.92
C ARG A 127 0.29 10.09 -9.38
N HIS A 128 -0.37 10.93 -8.56
CA HIS A 128 -1.42 11.85 -9.02
C HIS A 128 -2.58 11.25 -9.82
N ILE A 129 -2.99 10.01 -9.55
CA ILE A 129 -4.35 9.61 -9.92
C ILE A 129 -5.20 10.07 -8.74
N SER A 130 -5.67 11.30 -8.80
CA SER A 130 -6.73 11.77 -7.91
C SER A 130 -7.89 10.80 -8.10
N SER A 131 -8.13 9.91 -7.12
CA SER A 131 -9.38 9.14 -7.12
C SER A 131 -10.51 10.15 -7.28
N PRO A 132 -11.56 9.89 -8.09
CA PRO A 132 -12.75 10.74 -8.11
C PRO A 132 -13.33 10.91 -6.70
N GLU A 133 -13.06 9.95 -5.81
CA GLU A 133 -13.36 10.02 -4.39
C GLU A 133 -12.64 11.17 -3.68
N ASN A 134 -11.41 11.54 -4.07
CA ASN A 134 -10.71 12.70 -3.47
C ASN A 134 -11.52 13.98 -3.67
N GLY A 135 -12.08 14.19 -4.87
CA GLY A 135 -12.91 15.37 -5.13
C GLY A 135 -14.24 15.37 -4.37
N ILE A 136 -14.77 14.19 -4.03
CA ILE A 136 -15.99 14.04 -3.23
C ILE A 136 -15.69 14.22 -1.74
N VAL A 137 -14.66 13.56 -1.23
CA VAL A 137 -14.17 13.66 0.15
C VAL A 137 -13.76 15.10 0.46
N GLU A 138 -13.04 15.76 -0.43
CA GLU A 138 -12.64 17.16 -0.27
C GLU A 138 -13.84 18.10 -0.17
N ARG A 139 -14.86 17.94 -1.03
CA ARG A 139 -16.07 18.77 -0.94
C ARG A 139 -16.83 18.53 0.36
N LEU A 140 -17.06 17.26 0.71
CA LEU A 140 -17.79 16.92 1.92
C LEU A 140 -17.07 17.41 3.17
N ALA A 141 -15.75 17.24 3.23
CA ALA A 141 -14.94 17.71 4.35
C ALA A 141 -14.91 19.25 4.41
N VAL A 142 -14.86 19.95 3.28
CA VAL A 142 -15.02 21.41 3.27
C VAL A 142 -16.40 21.81 3.82
N ASP A 143 -17.49 21.18 3.39
CA ASP A 143 -18.85 21.49 3.87
C ASP A 143 -19.00 21.25 5.39
N GLN A 144 -18.32 20.24 5.94
CA GLN A 144 -18.34 19.95 7.38
C GLN A 144 -17.43 20.87 8.19
N ILE A 145 -16.24 21.20 7.67
CA ILE A 145 -15.23 21.99 8.40
C ILE A 145 -15.46 23.49 8.29
N TRP A 146 -16.01 23.95 7.17
CA TRP A 146 -16.21 25.38 6.92
C TRP A 146 -17.01 26.08 8.01
N PRO A 147 -18.15 25.54 8.50
CA PRO A 147 -18.91 26.13 9.61
C PRO A 147 -18.14 26.16 10.95
N MET A 148 -17.09 25.35 11.13
CA MET A 148 -16.28 25.32 12.35
C MET A 148 -15.24 26.45 12.43
N LEU A 149 -15.05 27.19 11.34
CA LEU A 149 -14.21 28.38 11.28
C LEU A 149 -14.98 29.61 11.76
N THR A 150 -14.27 30.62 12.26
CA THR A 150 -14.92 31.90 12.60
C THR A 150 -15.32 32.66 11.32
N ALA A 151 -16.33 33.52 11.38
CA ALA A 151 -16.78 34.32 10.22
C ALA A 151 -15.61 35.07 9.54
N GLY A 152 -14.74 35.71 10.32
CA GLY A 152 -13.56 36.38 9.76
C GLY A 152 -12.55 35.45 9.08
N GLN A 153 -12.41 34.20 9.57
CA GLN A 153 -11.57 33.19 8.91
C GLN A 153 -12.18 32.72 7.60
N GLN A 154 -13.50 32.47 7.58
CA GLN A 154 -14.24 32.12 6.37
C GLN A 154 -14.08 33.22 5.31
N GLU A 155 -14.33 34.48 5.67
CA GLU A 155 -14.17 35.64 4.78
C GLU A 155 -12.75 35.75 4.21
N ALA A 156 -11.72 35.64 5.06
CA ALA A 156 -10.34 35.76 4.63
C ALA A 156 -9.91 34.61 3.69
N LEU A 157 -10.36 33.38 3.96
CA LEU A 157 -10.05 32.22 3.11
C LEU A 157 -10.83 32.26 1.79
N ALA A 158 -12.11 32.64 1.82
CA ALA A 158 -12.92 32.81 0.62
C ALA A 158 -12.35 33.91 -0.29
N ALA A 159 -11.99 35.06 0.28
CA ALA A 159 -11.35 36.15 -0.47
C ALA A 159 -10.01 35.71 -1.08
N LEU A 160 -9.21 34.91 -0.36
CA LEU A 160 -7.97 34.35 -0.91
C LEU A 160 -8.22 33.36 -2.05
N ALA A 161 -9.27 32.54 -1.96
CA ALA A 161 -9.64 31.59 -3.01
C ALA A 161 -10.10 32.31 -4.28
N VAL A 162 -10.86 33.40 -4.14
CA VAL A 162 -11.36 34.20 -5.27
C VAL A 162 -10.26 35.05 -5.91
N HIS A 163 -9.41 35.71 -5.11
CA HIS A 163 -8.47 36.72 -5.61
C HIS A 163 -7.02 36.23 -5.78
N GLY A 164 -6.69 35.03 -5.28
CA GLY A 164 -5.38 34.39 -5.47
C GLY A 164 -4.19 35.04 -4.77
N SER A 165 -4.34 36.22 -4.16
CA SER A 165 -3.26 36.93 -3.44
C SER A 165 -3.76 37.61 -2.16
N VAL A 166 -2.87 37.72 -1.17
CA VAL A 166 -3.15 38.40 0.10
C VAL A 166 -3.41 39.89 -0.10
N ALA A 167 -2.74 40.52 -1.06
CA ALA A 167 -2.91 41.94 -1.35
C ALA A 167 -4.30 42.23 -1.95
N ALA A 168 -4.74 41.44 -2.93
CA ALA A 168 -6.05 41.60 -3.54
C ALA A 168 -7.19 41.23 -2.58
N ALA A 169 -7.04 40.16 -1.78
CA ALA A 169 -7.98 39.84 -0.69
C ALA A 169 -8.03 40.95 0.37
N ALA A 170 -6.85 41.49 0.72
CA ALA A 170 -6.58 42.80 1.32
C ALA A 170 -7.63 43.87 1.01
N GLN A 171 -7.52 44.29 -0.25
CA GLN A 171 -8.28 45.37 -0.85
C GLN A 171 -9.78 45.07 -0.88
N ALA A 172 -10.16 43.85 -1.28
CA ALA A 172 -11.56 43.43 -1.36
C ALA A 172 -12.27 43.46 0.00
N LEU A 173 -11.55 43.11 1.08
CA LEU A 173 -12.11 43.07 2.44
C LEU A 173 -12.00 44.42 3.19
N GLY A 174 -11.36 45.43 2.60
CA GLY A 174 -11.10 46.70 3.29
C GLY A 174 -10.21 46.55 4.53
N LYS A 175 -9.30 45.57 4.54
CA LYS A 175 -8.41 45.25 5.67
C LYS A 175 -6.95 45.46 5.28
N SER A 176 -6.06 45.53 6.28
CA SER A 176 -4.63 45.51 6.01
C SER A 176 -4.18 44.12 5.55
N THR A 177 -3.13 44.06 4.72
CA THR A 177 -2.55 42.81 4.23
C THR A 177 -2.05 41.92 5.37
N ALA A 178 -1.46 42.54 6.41
CA ALA A 178 -1.03 41.85 7.62
C ALA A 178 -2.20 41.21 8.37
N ALA A 179 -3.34 41.93 8.49
CA ALA A 179 -4.52 41.41 9.16
C ALA A 179 -5.09 40.18 8.41
N VAL A 180 -5.27 40.27 7.09
CA VAL A 180 -5.76 39.13 6.28
C VAL A 180 -4.80 37.95 6.35
N HIS A 181 -3.48 38.19 6.30
CA HIS A 181 -2.50 37.13 6.43
C HIS A 181 -2.60 36.39 7.78
N VAL A 182 -2.73 37.12 8.89
CA VAL A 182 -2.86 36.54 10.23
C VAL A 182 -4.14 35.73 10.35
N ILE A 183 -5.27 36.29 9.91
CA ILE A 183 -6.58 35.63 9.98
C ILE A 183 -6.60 34.37 9.10
N ALA A 184 -6.11 34.45 7.87
CA ALA A 184 -6.03 33.31 6.96
C ALA A 184 -5.10 32.21 7.49
N ARG A 185 -3.96 32.57 8.11
CA ARG A 185 -3.07 31.60 8.75
C ARG A 185 -3.76 30.86 9.88
N ALA A 186 -4.48 31.57 10.76
CA ALA A 186 -5.25 30.96 11.84
C ALA A 186 -6.36 30.05 11.30
N GLY A 187 -7.08 30.49 10.26
CA GLY A 187 -8.10 29.69 9.57
C GLY A 187 -7.53 28.39 8.99
N ARG A 188 -6.39 28.44 8.28
CA ARG A 188 -5.73 27.25 7.72
C ARG A 188 -5.29 26.25 8.79
N LEU A 189 -4.75 26.74 9.91
CA LEU A 189 -4.35 25.87 11.02
C LEU A 189 -5.55 25.17 11.64
N ARG A 190 -6.65 25.91 11.88
CA ARG A 190 -7.89 25.35 12.43
C ARG A 190 -8.54 24.37 11.46
N PHE A 191 -8.62 24.70 10.17
CA PHE A 191 -9.11 23.79 9.13
C PHE A 191 -8.30 22.49 9.12
N LYS A 192 -6.96 22.60 9.13
CA LYS A 192 -6.05 21.44 9.17
C LYS A 192 -6.27 20.58 10.42
N GLN A 193 -6.52 21.19 11.58
CA GLN A 193 -6.77 20.46 12.82
C GLN A 193 -8.01 19.57 12.70
N TRP A 194 -9.12 20.12 12.21
CA TRP A 194 -10.35 19.37 12.00
C TRP A 194 -10.25 18.34 10.88
N TRP A 195 -9.53 18.66 9.81
CA TRP A 195 -9.25 17.72 8.73
C TRP A 195 -8.55 16.44 9.21
N HIS A 196 -7.75 16.54 10.27
CA HIS A 196 -7.03 15.41 10.86
C HIS A 196 -7.57 15.03 12.24
N GLU A 197 -8.83 15.35 12.55
CA GLU A 197 -9.44 14.90 13.80
C GLU A 197 -9.47 13.35 13.84
N GLY A 198 -8.88 12.76 14.87
CA GLY A 198 -8.72 11.30 15.00
C GLY A 198 -7.37 10.74 14.52
N GLU A 199 -6.53 11.56 13.88
CA GLU A 199 -5.18 11.19 13.48
C GLU A 199 -4.13 12.10 14.14
N THR A 200 -2.88 11.63 14.27
CA THR A 200 -1.77 12.55 14.54
C THR A 200 -1.44 13.29 13.24
N PRO A 201 -1.67 14.60 13.13
CA PRO A 201 -1.55 15.28 11.85
C PRO A 201 -0.12 15.20 11.33
N SER A 202 0.04 14.82 10.07
CA SER A 202 1.33 14.95 9.38
C SER A 202 1.80 16.41 9.39
N LEU A 203 3.11 16.67 9.28
CA LEU A 203 3.65 18.02 9.11
C LEU A 203 2.91 18.75 7.98
N PRO A 204 2.71 20.09 8.05
CA PRO A 204 1.98 20.84 7.02
C PRO A 204 2.43 20.46 5.62
N TRP A 205 1.47 20.18 4.74
CA TRP A 205 1.70 19.77 3.36
C TRP A 205 2.53 20.83 2.63
N GLY A 206 3.82 20.52 2.47
CA GLY A 206 4.77 21.40 1.82
C GLY A 206 5.22 22.59 2.68
N ARG A 207 6.50 22.93 2.55
CA ARG A 207 6.90 24.32 2.75
C ARG A 207 6.35 25.10 1.56
N ASP A 208 5.80 26.28 1.82
CA ASP A 208 5.63 27.32 0.82
C ASP A 208 6.99 27.54 0.15
N ARG A 209 7.20 26.85 -0.98
CA ARG A 209 8.34 27.05 -1.86
C ARG A 209 7.92 28.15 -2.80
N ARG A 210 7.77 29.38 -2.28
CA ARG A 210 7.82 30.54 -3.15
C ARG A 210 9.10 30.38 -3.95
N ARG A 211 8.97 30.17 -5.26
CA ARG A 211 10.10 30.37 -6.15
C ARG A 211 10.45 31.85 -5.96
N SER A 212 11.49 32.12 -5.18
CA SER A 212 12.15 33.41 -5.33
C SER A 212 12.53 33.48 -6.80
N GLU A 213 12.18 34.58 -7.45
CA GLU A 213 12.71 34.83 -8.79
C GLU A 213 14.22 34.63 -8.74
N PRO A 214 14.81 33.97 -9.76
CA PRO A 214 16.23 33.74 -9.79
C PRO A 214 16.92 35.09 -9.68
N ALA A 215 17.69 35.29 -8.59
CA ALA A 215 18.38 36.56 -8.37
C ALA A 215 19.19 36.93 -9.60
N THR A 216 18.92 38.13 -10.14
CA THR A 216 19.52 38.66 -11.37
C THR A 216 21.00 38.93 -11.24
N HIS A 217 21.52 39.01 -10.01
CA HIS A 217 22.93 39.27 -9.72
C HIS A 217 23.53 38.20 -8.82
N CYS A 218 24.84 38.00 -8.92
CA CYS A 218 25.60 37.21 -7.97
C CYS A 218 25.87 38.03 -6.67
N PRO A 219 26.32 37.40 -5.57
CA PRO A 219 26.62 38.11 -4.32
C PRO A 219 27.69 39.20 -4.45
N ALA A 220 28.54 39.17 -5.49
CA ALA A 220 29.53 40.20 -5.79
C ALA A 220 29.01 41.29 -6.74
N GLY A 221 27.70 41.30 -7.06
CA GLY A 221 27.08 42.33 -7.90
C GLY A 221 27.17 42.09 -9.42
N HIS A 222 27.72 40.96 -9.89
CA HIS A 222 27.73 40.67 -11.33
C HIS A 222 26.37 40.20 -11.83
N GLU A 223 25.88 40.79 -12.91
CA GLU A 223 24.65 40.35 -13.59
C GLU A 223 24.78 38.89 -14.04
N ARG A 224 23.71 38.11 -13.87
CA ARG A 224 23.64 36.69 -14.22
C ARG A 224 22.98 36.51 -15.59
N THR A 225 23.81 36.43 -16.61
CA THR A 225 23.42 36.03 -17.96
C THR A 225 23.88 34.59 -18.24
N SER A 226 23.48 34.01 -19.37
CA SER A 226 24.00 32.71 -19.85
C SER A 226 25.50 32.74 -20.12
N GLU A 227 26.09 33.93 -20.31
CA GLU A 227 27.51 34.13 -20.55
C GLU A 227 28.31 34.24 -19.25
N THR A 228 27.77 34.96 -18.26
CA THR A 228 28.48 35.26 -16.99
C THR A 228 28.23 34.21 -15.90
N SER A 229 27.27 33.29 -16.10
CA SER A 229 26.92 32.28 -15.12
C SER A 229 26.71 30.90 -15.74
N TYR A 230 26.97 29.84 -14.99
CA TYR A 230 26.70 28.47 -15.42
C TYR A 230 26.26 27.59 -14.24
N ILE A 231 25.56 26.49 -14.54
CA ILE A 231 25.13 25.53 -13.52
C ILE A 231 26.23 24.50 -13.31
N LYS A 232 26.77 24.45 -12.10
CA LYS A 232 27.67 23.39 -11.65
C LYS A 232 26.86 22.29 -10.96
N HIS A 233 27.02 21.07 -11.45
CA HIS A 233 26.50 19.87 -10.80
C HIS A 233 27.54 19.36 -9.81
N THR A 234 27.15 19.24 -8.54
CA THR A 234 28.00 18.69 -7.48
C THR A 234 27.26 17.59 -6.72
N MET A 235 28.00 16.73 -6.05
CA MET A 235 27.45 15.76 -5.12
C MET A 235 27.57 16.31 -3.70
N TRP A 236 26.49 16.29 -2.92
CA TRP A 236 26.52 16.63 -1.50
C TRP A 236 25.79 15.56 -0.71
N ARG A 237 26.52 14.88 0.20
CA ARG A 237 26.00 13.73 0.98
C ARG A 237 25.30 12.68 0.11
N GLY A 238 25.92 12.32 -1.01
CA GLY A 238 25.39 11.32 -1.95
C GLY A 238 24.21 11.79 -2.82
N LYS A 239 23.76 13.04 -2.69
CA LYS A 239 22.65 13.60 -3.49
C LYS A 239 23.15 14.61 -4.52
N PRO A 240 22.57 14.63 -5.74
CA PRO A 240 22.93 15.61 -6.76
C PRO A 240 22.43 17.00 -6.34
N LYS A 241 23.34 17.97 -6.33
CA LYS A 241 23.09 19.38 -6.02
C LYS A 241 23.43 20.23 -7.25
N ARG A 242 22.54 21.16 -7.60
CA ARG A 242 22.77 22.16 -8.65
C ARG A 242 23.12 23.48 -7.98
N GLN A 243 24.22 24.09 -8.41
CA GLN A 243 24.66 25.39 -7.92
C GLN A 243 24.94 26.31 -9.11
N ILE A 244 24.36 27.51 -9.12
CA ILE A 244 24.70 28.54 -10.10
C ILE A 244 26.03 29.18 -9.69
N VAL A 245 27.00 29.19 -10.59
CA VAL A 245 28.34 29.72 -10.38
C VAL A 245 28.56 30.90 -11.33
N CYS A 246 29.01 32.04 -10.79
CA CYS A 246 29.45 33.18 -11.58
C CYS A 246 30.87 32.91 -12.12
N ARG A 247 31.06 33.09 -13.43
CA ARG A 247 32.36 32.90 -14.10
C ARG A 247 33.38 33.94 -13.65
N ILE A 248 32.98 35.21 -13.61
CA ILE A 248 33.84 36.33 -13.22
C ILE A 248 34.42 36.12 -11.82
N CYS A 249 33.58 35.84 -10.82
CA CYS A 249 34.04 35.55 -9.46
C CYS A 249 34.96 34.32 -9.35
N ARG A 250 34.82 33.35 -10.26
CA ARG A 250 35.67 32.16 -10.27
C ARG A 250 37.05 32.47 -10.86
N GLU A 251 37.10 33.32 -11.87
CA GLU A 251 38.34 33.78 -12.51
C GLU A 251 39.14 34.67 -11.56
N GLU A 252 38.49 35.62 -10.89
CA GLU A 252 39.11 36.47 -9.86
C GLU A 252 39.77 35.64 -8.75
N ARG A 253 39.07 34.60 -8.23
CA ARG A 253 39.65 33.68 -7.23
C ARG A 253 40.81 32.85 -7.76
N ARG A 254 40.83 32.53 -9.06
CA ARG A 254 41.93 31.80 -9.70
C ARG A 254 43.15 32.69 -9.95
N ALA A 255 42.92 33.98 -10.15
CA ALA A 255 43.97 34.98 -10.31
C ALA A 255 44.61 35.32 -8.94
N GLY A 256 43.81 35.50 -7.89
CA GLY A 256 44.30 35.81 -6.54
C GLY A 256 44.89 34.64 -5.74
N GLY A 257 44.89 33.42 -6.28
CA GLY A 257 45.47 32.23 -5.63
C GLY A 257 46.88 31.85 -6.10
N ARG A 258 47.53 32.72 -6.90
CA ARG A 258 48.89 32.50 -7.45
C ARG A 258 49.91 33.54 -6.99
N SER A 259 49.68 34.14 -5.83
CA SER A 259 50.60 35.06 -5.14
C SER A 259 51.09 34.42 -3.85
#